data_AF-A0A432EMN7-F1
#
_entry.id   AF-A0A432EMN7-F1
#
_cell.length_a   1.000
_cell.length_b   1.000
_cell.length_c   1.000
_cell.angle_alpha   90.00
_cell.angle_beta   90.00
_cell.angle_gamma   90.00
#
_symmetry.space_group_name_H-M   'P 1'
#
loop_
_entity.id
_entity.type
_entity.pdbx_description
1 polymer ?
#
loop_
_entity_poly.entity_id
_entity_poly.type
_entity_poly.pdbx_seq_one_letter_code
_entity_poly.pdbx_strand_id
1 'polypeptide(L)'
;MNYQDERRSFMKKMALGSLGISALAMQNKLKLMQSAFAAGTYSSLTDHKSLVCVFLYGGNDAFNMFVPYETTAYDNYANIRKNLAIPRDSLVPVSGGENSFHPSMAQSAALYDQGKLALVSNVGTLYEPVTRAQILDHTAVLPPDLYSHSHQQEIWQTGLSHAIGVDNSGWGGRMADLLMDANSNPVLPPTFTLHGNNFWQMGDLSEPLAVSPWYGVSKFDFYDETDSPARHSTWQQMLAISRNHILGSHLASTTTDAITRLGALRDAYLNSPTLQTPYNPNSKLSRELHAVAKLIAIRQTLGLKRQIFFVAIGGFDTHSEQLTIHSERLAELDSALQSFYQMTQELGVEDTVTTFTASEFGRSLTINGDGTDHAWGSHALIMGGDVAGGRIIGELPAYELGGPDDVKDDGRFIPKIATDQYGATLARWMDLDDSDLNAVFPHLANFSVRDLGFFNSAADSDNDGVPDQLDNCPTTSNSSQANNDGDAQGDACDSDDDNDGMNDEWETAHGFDPFDAADKNLDPDQDGFTNLQESRFGSDPHVFDTDNDNNGIPDSVDKRRRGALPAIIDLVLNQKGPG
;
A
#
# COMPACT_ATOMS: atom_id res chain seq x y z
N MET A 1 -3.01 20.98 50.20
CA MET A 1 -3.62 20.57 48.92
C MET A 1 -4.31 19.24 49.14
N ASN A 2 -5.57 19.13 48.74
CA ASN A 2 -6.47 18.06 49.16
C ASN A 2 -6.36 16.89 48.18
N TYR A 3 -5.71 15.80 48.60
CA TYR A 3 -5.38 14.62 47.78
C TYR A 3 -6.59 14.00 47.05
N GLN A 4 -7.81 14.20 47.58
CA GLN A 4 -9.05 13.74 46.95
C GLN A 4 -9.47 14.56 45.72
N ASP A 5 -9.15 15.86 45.68
CA ASP A 5 -9.48 16.75 44.56
C ASP A 5 -8.55 16.49 43.37
N GLU A 6 -7.27 16.17 43.63
CA GLU A 6 -6.30 15.76 42.61
C GLU A 6 -6.67 14.42 41.96
N ARG A 7 -7.08 13.42 42.75
CA ARG A 7 -7.52 12.11 42.23
C ARG A 7 -8.79 12.21 41.39
N ARG A 8 -9.76 13.05 41.79
CA ARG A 8 -10.99 13.28 41.01
C ARG A 8 -10.70 14.04 39.71
N SER A 9 -9.78 15.01 39.74
CA SER A 9 -9.33 15.74 38.55
C SER A 9 -8.60 14.81 37.58
N PHE A 10 -7.72 13.95 38.08
CA PHE A 10 -7.03 12.92 37.30
C PHE A 10 -8.01 11.94 36.63
N MET A 11 -8.98 11.40 37.38
CA MET A 11 -9.99 10.49 36.82
C MET A 11 -10.89 11.17 35.78
N LYS A 12 -11.22 12.46 35.95
CA LYS A 12 -11.97 13.23 34.95
C LYS A 12 -11.14 13.47 33.68
N LYS A 13 -9.86 13.77 33.81
CA LYS A 13 -8.94 13.95 32.67
C LYS A 13 -8.73 12.64 31.92
N MET A 14 -8.59 11.52 32.64
CA MET A 14 -8.51 10.19 32.04
C MET A 14 -9.80 9.80 31.31
N ALA A 15 -10.98 10.07 31.90
CA ALA A 15 -12.26 9.81 31.25
C ALA A 15 -12.51 10.69 30.00
N LEU A 16 -12.06 11.94 30.02
CA LEU A 16 -12.13 12.83 28.86
C LEU A 16 -11.12 12.44 27.76
N GLY A 17 -9.92 12.01 28.15
CA GLY A 17 -8.92 11.46 27.22
C GLY A 17 -9.38 10.17 26.55
N SER A 18 -9.99 9.24 27.31
CA SER A 18 -10.56 8.01 26.74
C SER A 18 -11.72 8.27 25.80
N LEU A 19 -12.59 9.26 26.09
CA LEU A 19 -13.69 9.63 25.19
C LEU A 19 -13.20 10.26 23.88
N GLY A 20 -12.11 11.04 23.91
CA GLY A 20 -11.49 11.62 22.71
C GLY A 20 -10.89 10.55 21.78
N ILE A 21 -10.18 9.57 22.36
CA ILE A 21 -9.60 8.44 21.61
C ILE A 21 -10.70 7.55 21.01
N SER A 22 -11.77 7.27 21.77
CA SER A 22 -12.88 6.46 21.26
C SER A 22 -13.68 7.16 20.16
N ALA A 23 -13.83 8.49 20.21
CA ALA A 23 -14.52 9.25 19.16
C ALA A 23 -13.73 9.26 17.84
N LEU A 24 -12.39 9.39 17.90
CA LEU A 24 -11.53 9.33 16.72
C LEU A 24 -11.51 7.93 16.07
N ALA A 25 -11.41 6.86 16.88
CA ALA A 25 -11.51 5.49 16.37
C ALA A 25 -12.87 5.22 15.72
N MET A 26 -13.97 5.68 16.33
CA MET A 26 -15.31 5.52 15.76
C MET A 26 -15.52 6.36 14.49
N GLN A 27 -14.91 7.55 14.39
CA GLN A 27 -14.92 8.35 13.17
C GLN A 27 -14.18 7.64 12.03
N ASN A 28 -13.01 7.05 12.30
CA ASN A 28 -12.26 6.30 11.28
C ASN A 28 -13.03 5.06 10.81
N LYS A 29 -13.70 4.34 11.73
CA LYS A 29 -14.59 3.22 11.35
C LYS A 29 -15.77 3.66 10.52
N LEU A 30 -16.44 4.75 10.89
CA LEU A 30 -17.57 5.26 10.11
C LEU A 30 -17.13 5.73 8.72
N LYS A 31 -15.94 6.33 8.60
CA LYS A 31 -15.34 6.68 7.31
C LYS A 31 -15.00 5.43 6.50
N LEU A 32 -14.34 4.43 7.11
CA LEU A 32 -14.02 3.16 6.45
C LEU A 32 -15.28 2.46 5.94
N MET A 33 -16.30 2.36 6.79
CA MET A 33 -17.61 1.82 6.40
C MET A 33 -18.25 2.66 5.30
N GLN A 34 -18.19 4.00 5.39
CA GLN A 34 -18.72 4.88 4.36
C GLN A 34 -18.00 4.69 3.02
N SER A 35 -16.67 4.61 3.00
CA SER A 35 -15.87 4.32 1.80
C SER A 35 -16.19 2.93 1.25
N ALA A 36 -16.23 1.90 2.11
CA ALA A 36 -16.54 0.53 1.70
C ALA A 36 -17.99 0.37 1.19
N PHE A 37 -18.94 1.17 1.69
CA PHE A 37 -20.32 1.21 1.20
C PHE A 37 -20.56 2.20 0.06
N ALA A 38 -19.60 3.06 -0.27
CA ALA A 38 -19.64 3.89 -1.47
C ALA A 38 -19.43 2.97 -2.68
N ALA A 39 -20.52 2.35 -3.12
CA ALA A 39 -20.50 1.37 -4.19
C ALA A 39 -19.83 1.94 -5.43
N GLY A 40 -18.75 1.29 -5.87
CA GLY A 40 -18.14 1.55 -7.17
C GLY A 40 -16.72 2.09 -7.14
N THR A 41 -16.18 2.50 -5.98
CA THR A 41 -14.85 3.13 -5.86
C THR A 41 -13.76 2.32 -6.56
N TYR A 42 -13.71 1.00 -6.34
CA TYR A 42 -12.70 0.12 -6.94
C TYR A 42 -13.29 -0.90 -7.93
N SER A 43 -14.58 -0.81 -8.21
CA SER A 43 -15.28 -1.73 -9.13
C SER A 43 -14.77 -1.68 -10.59
N SER A 44 -14.18 -0.55 -10.99
CA SER A 44 -13.62 -0.31 -12.32
C SER A 44 -12.28 -1.03 -12.55
N LEU A 45 -11.58 -1.46 -11.50
CA LEU A 45 -10.30 -2.17 -11.62
C LEU A 45 -10.50 -3.47 -12.41
N THR A 46 -9.72 -3.68 -13.48
CA THR A 46 -9.86 -4.84 -14.36
C THR A 46 -8.72 -5.84 -14.25
N ASP A 47 -7.56 -5.40 -13.78
CA ASP A 47 -6.36 -6.20 -13.60
C ASP A 47 -6.43 -7.04 -12.31
N HIS A 48 -5.43 -7.88 -12.11
CA HIS A 48 -5.29 -8.71 -10.91
C HIS A 48 -4.12 -8.23 -10.08
N LYS A 49 -4.27 -8.20 -8.74
CA LYS A 49 -3.18 -8.06 -7.78
C LYS A 49 -3.42 -8.95 -6.56
N SER A 50 -2.37 -9.63 -6.12
CA SER A 50 -2.37 -10.47 -4.92
C SER A 50 -1.28 -10.06 -3.97
N LEU A 51 -1.63 -9.91 -2.70
CA LEU A 51 -0.69 -9.63 -1.62
C LEU A 51 -0.54 -10.85 -0.70
N VAL A 52 0.68 -11.29 -0.45
CA VAL A 52 1.01 -12.47 0.37
C VAL A 52 1.88 -12.06 1.55
N CYS A 53 1.33 -12.13 2.76
CA CYS A 53 2.07 -11.93 4.00
C CYS A 53 2.69 -13.24 4.49
N VAL A 54 4.01 -13.25 4.66
CA VAL A 54 4.77 -14.31 5.33
C VAL A 54 5.17 -13.83 6.72
N PHE A 55 4.39 -14.19 7.73
CA PHE A 55 4.67 -13.76 9.11
C PHE A 55 5.69 -14.70 9.79
N LEU A 56 6.74 -14.11 10.34
CA LEU A 56 7.85 -14.76 11.01
C LEU A 56 7.64 -14.65 12.53
N TYR A 57 6.91 -15.61 13.10
CA TYR A 57 6.56 -15.62 14.52
C TYR A 57 7.77 -15.86 15.42
N GLY A 58 7.95 -14.95 16.36
CA GLY A 58 8.99 -15.02 17.37
C GLY A 58 10.08 -13.99 17.17
N GLY A 59 9.90 -12.91 16.40
CA GLY A 59 10.91 -11.87 16.25
C GLY A 59 12.15 -12.36 15.48
N ASN A 60 12.14 -12.24 14.16
CA ASN A 60 13.26 -12.68 13.32
C ASN A 60 14.55 -11.91 13.64
N ASP A 61 15.65 -12.64 13.78
CA ASP A 61 16.97 -12.04 13.90
C ASP A 61 17.48 -11.52 12.56
N ALA A 62 17.07 -10.29 12.25
CA ALA A 62 17.40 -9.64 10.99
C ALA A 62 18.91 -9.42 10.79
N PHE A 63 19.69 -9.27 11.87
CA PHE A 63 21.13 -9.01 11.79
C PHE A 63 21.95 -10.27 11.49
N ASN A 64 21.39 -11.48 11.68
CA ASN A 64 21.97 -12.70 11.13
C ASN A 64 21.31 -13.13 9.81
N MET A 65 20.17 -12.55 9.44
CA MET A 65 19.54 -12.77 8.12
C MET A 65 20.26 -11.99 7.01
N PHE A 66 20.56 -10.73 7.26
CA PHE A 66 21.25 -9.82 6.34
C PHE A 66 22.41 -9.14 7.09
N VAL A 67 23.63 -9.43 6.63
CA VAL A 67 24.88 -9.19 7.36
C VAL A 67 25.77 -8.25 6.54
N PRO A 68 26.40 -7.23 7.17
CA PRO A 68 27.39 -6.41 6.47
C PRO A 68 28.55 -7.26 5.97
N TYR A 69 28.98 -7.01 4.74
CA TYR A 69 30.07 -7.73 4.08
C TYR A 69 31.32 -6.86 3.89
N GLU A 70 31.19 -5.54 3.88
CA GLU A 70 32.34 -4.62 3.93
C GLU A 70 33.16 -4.89 5.22
N THR A 71 34.49 -4.82 5.12
CA THR A 71 35.39 -5.29 6.19
C THR A 71 35.16 -4.60 7.52
N THR A 72 35.10 -3.27 7.54
CA THR A 72 34.93 -2.48 8.77
C THR A 72 33.57 -2.75 9.40
N ALA A 73 32.50 -2.74 8.61
CA ALA A 73 31.16 -3.01 9.06
C ALA A 73 30.98 -4.45 9.58
N TYR A 74 31.57 -5.43 8.88
CA TYR A 74 31.58 -6.83 9.32
C TYR A 74 32.35 -7.00 10.63
N ASP A 75 33.52 -6.37 10.78
CA ASP A 75 34.31 -6.48 12.02
C ASP A 75 33.54 -5.90 13.22
N ASN A 76 32.81 -4.78 13.03
CA ASN A 76 31.93 -4.22 14.07
C ASN A 76 30.80 -5.19 14.43
N TYR A 77 30.10 -5.74 13.43
CA TYR A 77 29.07 -6.76 13.61
C TYR A 77 29.63 -7.97 14.39
N ALA A 78 30.76 -8.53 13.95
CA ALA A 78 31.36 -9.72 14.54
C ALA A 78 31.81 -9.49 15.99
N ASN A 79 32.35 -8.30 16.29
CA ASN A 79 32.75 -7.93 17.65
C ASN A 79 31.55 -7.88 18.62
N ILE A 80 30.39 -7.39 18.17
CA ILE A 80 29.18 -7.32 18.98
C ILE A 80 28.54 -8.72 19.10
N ARG A 81 28.49 -9.47 18.00
CA ARG A 81 27.88 -10.79 17.91
C ARG A 81 28.67 -11.91 18.56
N LYS A 82 29.98 -11.79 18.68
CA LYS A 82 30.87 -12.79 19.31
C LYS A 82 30.63 -14.19 18.72
N ASN A 83 30.16 -15.14 19.53
CA ASN A 83 29.90 -16.52 19.12
C ASN A 83 28.66 -16.69 18.23
N LEU A 84 27.83 -15.65 18.04
CA LEU A 84 26.71 -15.66 17.09
C LEU A 84 27.06 -15.02 15.74
N ALA A 85 28.30 -14.55 15.55
CA ALA A 85 28.74 -13.98 14.28
C ALA A 85 28.83 -15.07 13.22
N ILE A 86 28.20 -14.85 12.07
CA ILE A 86 28.34 -15.76 10.92
C ILE A 86 29.70 -15.52 10.26
N PRO A 87 30.54 -16.55 10.04
CA PRO A 87 31.84 -16.38 9.39
C PRO A 87 31.72 -15.71 8.02
N ARG A 88 32.49 -14.65 7.78
CA ARG A 88 32.43 -13.83 6.55
C ARG A 88 32.58 -14.64 5.26
N ASP A 89 33.42 -15.66 5.28
CA ASP A 89 33.68 -16.56 4.15
C ASP A 89 32.52 -17.52 3.85
N SER A 90 31.58 -17.69 4.77
CA SER A 90 30.36 -18.48 4.57
C SER A 90 29.17 -17.66 4.05
N LEU A 91 29.20 -16.33 4.23
CA LEU A 91 28.13 -15.42 3.80
C LEU A 91 27.94 -15.42 2.29
N VAL A 92 26.73 -15.08 1.85
CA VAL A 92 26.37 -14.96 0.42
C VAL A 92 26.33 -13.48 0.04
N PRO A 93 27.42 -12.90 -0.50
CA PRO A 93 27.44 -11.49 -0.88
C PRO A 93 26.47 -11.20 -2.02
N VAL A 94 25.85 -10.03 -1.99
CA VAL A 94 24.98 -9.51 -3.05
C VAL A 94 25.65 -8.39 -3.85
N SER A 95 25.06 -8.05 -4.98
CA SER A 95 25.40 -6.89 -5.80
C SER A 95 25.57 -5.63 -4.94
N GLY A 96 26.61 -4.84 -5.25
CA GLY A 96 27.09 -3.74 -4.41
C GLY A 96 28.25 -4.13 -3.49
N GLY A 97 28.39 -5.40 -3.11
CA GLY A 97 29.55 -5.94 -2.39
C GLY A 97 29.71 -5.51 -0.94
N GLU A 98 28.83 -4.63 -0.44
CA GLU A 98 28.87 -4.11 0.93
C GLU A 98 28.06 -4.96 1.92
N ASN A 99 27.15 -5.78 1.42
CA ASN A 99 26.21 -6.56 2.22
C ASN A 99 26.07 -7.99 1.70
N SER A 100 25.47 -8.85 2.53
CA SER A 100 25.32 -10.27 2.25
C SER A 100 24.11 -10.87 2.95
N PHE A 101 23.59 -11.96 2.42
CA PHE A 101 22.62 -12.80 3.10
C PHE A 101 23.31 -13.90 3.92
N HIS A 102 22.58 -14.42 4.90
CA HIS A 102 22.92 -15.65 5.62
C HIS A 102 23.22 -16.81 4.65
N PRO A 103 24.14 -17.75 4.98
CA PRO A 103 24.49 -18.91 4.14
C PRO A 103 23.27 -19.75 3.71
N SER A 104 22.26 -19.82 4.58
CA SER A 104 21.00 -20.54 4.33
C SER A 104 20.00 -19.79 3.45
N MET A 105 20.36 -18.62 2.92
CA MET A 105 19.50 -17.75 2.11
C MET A 105 20.07 -17.47 0.72
N ALA A 106 20.76 -18.45 0.13
CA ALA A 106 21.39 -18.31 -1.17
C ALA A 106 20.39 -18.00 -2.30
N GLN A 107 19.16 -18.52 -2.23
CA GLN A 107 18.15 -18.27 -3.27
C GLN A 107 17.59 -16.84 -3.15
N SER A 108 17.40 -16.33 -1.94
CA SER A 108 16.99 -14.96 -1.68
C SER A 108 18.05 -13.96 -2.16
N ALA A 109 19.34 -14.26 -1.95
CA ALA A 109 20.45 -13.49 -2.53
C ALA A 109 20.39 -13.47 -4.06
N ALA A 110 20.12 -14.62 -4.70
CA ALA A 110 19.97 -14.69 -6.15
C ALA A 110 18.76 -13.89 -6.66
N LEU A 111 17.63 -13.93 -5.97
CA LEU A 111 16.45 -13.13 -6.30
C LEU A 111 16.69 -11.63 -6.11
N TYR A 112 17.45 -11.25 -5.09
CA TYR A 112 17.90 -9.87 -4.88
C TYR A 112 18.73 -9.39 -6.07
N ASP A 113 19.76 -10.15 -6.46
CA ASP A 113 20.62 -9.80 -7.60
C ASP A 113 19.91 -9.80 -8.96
N GLN A 114 18.80 -10.54 -9.08
CA GLN A 114 17.92 -10.52 -10.25
C GLN A 114 16.97 -9.31 -10.28
N GLY A 115 16.97 -8.45 -9.25
CA GLY A 115 16.04 -7.34 -9.12
C GLY A 115 14.62 -7.78 -8.77
N LYS A 116 14.43 -9.01 -8.26
CA LYS A 116 13.11 -9.60 -7.94
C LYS A 116 12.80 -9.64 -6.45
N LEU A 117 13.76 -9.23 -5.62
CA LEU A 117 13.63 -9.09 -4.19
C LEU A 117 14.33 -7.80 -3.73
N ALA A 118 13.71 -7.09 -2.79
CA ALA A 118 14.30 -5.96 -2.07
C ALA A 118 14.31 -6.22 -0.56
N LEU A 119 15.27 -5.63 0.14
CA LEU A 119 15.28 -5.57 1.60
C LEU A 119 14.66 -4.25 2.04
N VAL A 120 13.73 -4.28 3.00
CA VAL A 120 13.27 -3.07 3.69
C VAL A 120 13.90 -3.03 5.07
N SER A 121 14.69 -2.00 5.32
CA SER A 121 15.52 -1.94 6.51
C SER A 121 14.78 -1.38 7.72
N ASN A 122 14.97 -2.02 8.89
CA ASN A 122 14.67 -1.45 10.20
C ASN A 122 13.20 -0.97 10.33
N VAL A 123 12.29 -1.85 9.94
CA VAL A 123 10.83 -1.72 10.06
C VAL A 123 10.39 -2.12 11.46
N GLY A 124 9.46 -1.39 12.05
CA GLY A 124 8.86 -1.75 13.32
C GLY A 124 7.67 -0.87 13.70
N THR A 125 7.05 -1.20 14.84
CA THR A 125 5.90 -0.47 15.36
C THR A 125 6.32 0.94 15.80
N LEU A 126 5.73 1.99 15.21
CA LEU A 126 5.98 3.39 15.53
C LEU A 126 4.69 4.20 15.30
N TYR A 127 4.43 5.17 16.16
CA TYR A 127 3.34 6.14 15.96
C TYR A 127 3.81 7.43 15.33
N GLU A 128 5.05 7.80 15.56
CA GLU A 128 5.71 8.99 15.01
C GLU A 128 7.23 8.73 14.98
N PRO A 129 8.00 9.50 14.20
CA PRO A 129 9.46 9.45 14.28
C PRO A 129 9.95 9.77 15.70
N VAL A 130 10.79 8.91 16.26
CA VAL A 130 11.37 9.10 17.60
C VAL A 130 12.89 9.06 17.55
N THR A 131 13.51 9.81 18.46
CA THR A 131 14.96 9.83 18.66
C THR A 131 15.33 9.19 19.99
N ARG A 132 16.55 8.67 20.07
CA ARG A 132 17.11 8.15 21.33
C ARG A 132 17.02 9.16 22.48
N ALA A 133 17.31 10.43 22.22
CA ALA A 133 17.23 11.49 23.23
C ALA A 133 15.80 11.60 23.80
N GLN A 134 14.77 11.63 22.95
CA GLN A 134 13.38 11.67 23.40
C GLN A 134 12.98 10.44 24.23
N ILE A 135 13.50 9.26 23.88
CA ILE A 135 13.24 8.03 24.64
C ILE A 135 13.89 8.10 26.03
N LEU A 136 15.16 8.51 26.10
CA LEU A 136 15.90 8.62 27.37
C LEU A 136 15.34 9.72 28.28
N ASP A 137 14.86 10.82 27.69
CA ASP A 137 14.22 11.91 28.41
C ASP A 137 12.73 11.64 28.73
N HIS A 138 12.21 10.46 28.35
CA HIS A 138 10.81 10.06 28.54
C HIS A 138 9.79 11.03 27.93
N THR A 139 10.12 11.61 26.77
CA THR A 139 9.25 12.54 26.01
C THR A 139 8.69 11.93 24.73
N ALA A 140 9.23 10.81 24.26
CA ALA A 140 8.74 10.09 23.08
C ALA A 140 7.37 9.45 23.33
N VAL A 141 6.49 9.50 22.31
CA VAL A 141 5.26 8.70 22.28
C VAL A 141 5.59 7.34 21.66
N LEU A 142 5.61 6.30 22.50
CA LEU A 142 5.97 4.94 22.07
C LEU A 142 4.76 4.02 22.06
N PRO A 143 4.73 3.01 21.17
CA PRO A 143 3.81 1.89 21.31
C PRO A 143 3.93 1.27 22.70
N PRO A 144 2.81 0.86 23.32
CA PRO A 144 2.86 0.19 24.61
C PRO A 144 3.49 -1.20 24.48
N ASP A 145 3.99 -1.72 25.61
CA ASP A 145 4.44 -3.10 25.73
C ASP A 145 5.42 -3.54 24.63
N LEU A 146 6.35 -2.64 24.26
CA LEU A 146 7.49 -3.00 23.41
C LEU A 146 8.16 -4.26 23.95
N TYR A 147 8.67 -5.09 23.05
CA TYR A 147 9.32 -6.39 23.34
C TYR A 147 8.38 -7.52 23.79
N SER A 148 7.06 -7.29 23.92
CA SER A 148 6.10 -8.35 24.26
C SER A 148 5.55 -9.03 23.01
N HIS A 149 5.69 -10.36 22.89
CA HIS A 149 5.16 -11.09 21.72
C HIS A 149 3.66 -10.84 21.48
N SER A 150 2.82 -11.01 22.50
CA SER A 150 1.36 -10.89 22.32
C SER A 150 0.95 -9.50 21.86
N HIS A 151 1.50 -8.46 22.48
CA HIS A 151 1.13 -7.08 22.17
C HIS A 151 1.77 -6.60 20.87
N GLN A 152 3.03 -6.94 20.60
CA GLN A 152 3.70 -6.51 19.38
C GLN A 152 3.19 -7.27 18.15
N GLN A 153 2.79 -8.54 18.27
CA GLN A 153 2.10 -9.24 17.18
C GLN A 153 0.77 -8.56 16.84
N GLU A 154 -0.02 -8.19 17.86
CA GLU A 154 -1.26 -7.44 17.68
C GLU A 154 -0.98 -6.09 17.02
N ILE A 155 -0.16 -5.22 17.64
CA ILE A 155 0.10 -3.86 17.16
C ILE A 155 0.71 -3.86 15.75
N TRP A 156 1.61 -4.79 15.43
CA TRP A 156 2.17 -4.87 14.08
C TRP A 156 1.08 -5.23 13.05
N GLN A 157 0.21 -6.17 13.39
CA GLN A 157 -0.83 -6.65 12.47
C GLN A 157 -2.04 -5.70 12.37
N THR A 158 -2.32 -4.93 13.43
CA THR A 158 -3.44 -3.95 13.46
C THR A 158 -3.01 -2.54 13.11
N GLY A 159 -1.75 -2.16 13.32
CA GLY A 159 -1.29 -0.77 13.28
C GLY A 159 -1.82 0.08 14.45
N LEU A 160 -2.44 -0.55 15.46
CA LEU A 160 -3.20 0.11 16.52
C LEU A 160 -2.85 -0.47 17.89
N SER A 161 -2.59 0.37 18.90
CA SER A 161 -2.61 -0.11 20.29
C SER A 161 -4.01 -0.20 20.84
N HIS A 162 -4.21 -1.22 21.68
CA HIS A 162 -5.40 -1.48 22.45
C HIS A 162 -5.82 -0.29 23.33
N ALA A 163 -6.70 0.57 22.81
CA ALA A 163 -7.75 1.14 23.64
C ALA A 163 -8.87 0.09 23.69
N ILE A 164 -9.08 -0.51 24.86
CA ILE A 164 -10.05 -1.60 25.07
C ILE A 164 -11.38 -1.27 24.36
N GLY A 165 -11.73 -2.07 23.35
CA GLY A 165 -13.07 -2.11 22.76
C GLY A 165 -13.39 -1.10 21.65
N VAL A 166 -12.42 -0.55 20.93
CA VAL A 166 -12.73 0.41 19.83
C VAL A 166 -12.32 -0.02 18.42
N ASP A 167 -11.29 -0.85 18.22
CA ASP A 167 -11.00 -1.45 16.91
C ASP A 167 -10.13 -2.71 17.04
N ASN A 168 -10.61 -3.86 16.55
CA ASN A 168 -9.87 -5.13 16.52
C ASN A 168 -9.49 -5.53 15.10
N SER A 169 -9.66 -4.64 14.11
CA SER A 169 -9.34 -4.94 12.72
C SER A 169 -7.83 -4.85 12.45
N GLY A 170 -7.35 -5.75 11.60
CA GLY A 170 -6.02 -5.71 11.01
C GLY A 170 -5.96 -4.73 9.84
N TRP A 171 -4.80 -4.15 9.57
CA TRP A 171 -4.67 -3.25 8.42
C TRP A 171 -4.87 -3.97 7.08
N GLY A 172 -4.53 -5.27 6.99
CA GLY A 172 -4.85 -6.10 5.82
C GLY A 172 -6.35 -6.38 5.69
N GLY A 173 -7.07 -6.52 6.80
CA GLY A 173 -8.52 -6.66 6.84
C GLY A 173 -9.25 -5.38 6.42
N ARG A 174 -8.83 -4.22 6.93
CA ARG A 174 -9.37 -2.91 6.49
C ARG A 174 -9.15 -2.66 5.01
N MET A 175 -7.98 -3.03 4.49
CA MET A 175 -7.70 -2.98 3.05
C MET A 175 -8.61 -3.94 2.25
N ALA A 176 -8.83 -5.16 2.74
CA ALA A 176 -9.78 -6.12 2.15
C ALA A 176 -11.20 -5.56 2.11
N ASP A 177 -11.64 -4.87 3.17
CA ASP A 177 -12.97 -4.28 3.23
C ASP A 177 -13.17 -3.21 2.15
N LEU A 178 -12.17 -2.38 1.89
CA LEU A 178 -12.22 -1.34 0.86
C LEU A 178 -12.19 -1.93 -0.55
N LEU A 179 -11.35 -2.94 -0.78
CA LEU A 179 -11.17 -3.54 -2.12
C LEU A 179 -12.19 -4.62 -2.47
N MET A 180 -13.20 -4.86 -1.63
CA MET A 180 -14.12 -5.97 -1.86
C MET A 180 -14.91 -5.81 -3.17
N ASP A 181 -15.24 -4.58 -3.57
CA ASP A 181 -16.06 -4.29 -4.76
C ASP A 181 -15.28 -4.37 -6.07
N ALA A 182 -13.94 -4.39 -6.02
CA ALA A 182 -13.09 -4.74 -7.16
C ALA A 182 -13.34 -6.19 -7.64
N ASN A 183 -13.75 -7.07 -6.71
CA ASN A 183 -14.04 -8.46 -6.99
C ASN A 183 -15.48 -8.64 -7.49
N SER A 184 -15.61 -9.30 -8.65
CA SER A 184 -16.93 -9.59 -9.25
C SER A 184 -17.74 -10.66 -8.52
N ASN A 185 -17.10 -11.40 -7.60
CA ASN A 185 -17.74 -12.46 -6.83
C ASN A 185 -18.30 -11.90 -5.51
N PRO A 186 -19.62 -11.88 -5.33
CA PRO A 186 -20.25 -11.30 -4.13
C PRO A 186 -20.23 -12.25 -2.92
N VAL A 187 -19.76 -13.49 -3.09
CA VAL A 187 -19.80 -14.53 -2.05
C VAL A 187 -18.46 -14.66 -1.35
N LEU A 188 -17.37 -14.68 -2.10
CA LEU A 188 -16.04 -14.93 -1.56
C LEU A 188 -15.39 -13.62 -1.08
N PRO A 189 -14.80 -13.61 0.14
CA PRO A 189 -14.01 -12.46 0.56
C PRO A 189 -12.73 -12.36 -0.28
N PRO A 190 -12.11 -11.17 -0.37
CA PRO A 190 -10.78 -11.00 -0.96
C PRO A 190 -9.67 -11.68 -0.14
N THR A 191 -9.94 -12.12 1.08
CA THR A 191 -8.93 -12.54 2.05
C THR A 191 -8.99 -14.04 2.38
N PHE A 192 -7.83 -14.70 2.38
CA PHE A 192 -7.68 -16.14 2.64
C PHE A 192 -6.53 -16.39 3.63
N THR A 193 -6.76 -17.22 4.64
CA THR A 193 -5.70 -17.65 5.57
C THR A 193 -5.34 -19.10 5.33
N LEU A 194 -4.04 -19.39 5.32
CA LEU A 194 -3.52 -20.75 5.32
C LEU A 194 -2.82 -21.10 6.63
N HIS A 195 -2.79 -20.14 7.56
CA HIS A 195 -2.14 -20.27 8.86
C HIS A 195 -3.03 -19.75 9.99
N GLY A 196 -4.14 -20.43 10.23
CA GLY A 196 -5.02 -20.15 11.37
C GLY A 196 -5.56 -18.72 11.40
N ASN A 197 -6.07 -18.31 12.56
CA ASN A 197 -6.54 -16.95 12.77
C ASN A 197 -5.34 -16.02 13.04
N ASN A 198 -5.43 -14.81 12.52
CA ASN A 198 -4.41 -13.76 12.69
C ASN A 198 -5.14 -12.41 12.81
N PHE A 199 -4.52 -11.43 13.46
CA PHE A 199 -5.11 -10.10 13.59
C PHE A 199 -5.11 -9.36 12.25
N TRP A 200 -4.11 -9.61 11.41
CA TRP A 200 -3.82 -8.82 10.21
C TRP A 200 -4.96 -8.83 9.18
N GLN A 201 -5.59 -9.99 8.97
CA GLN A 201 -6.65 -10.16 7.97
C GLN A 201 -8.06 -9.90 8.50
N MET A 202 -8.23 -9.63 9.80
CA MET A 202 -9.56 -9.38 10.35
C MET A 202 -10.04 -8.00 9.91
N GLY A 203 -11.08 -7.93 9.08
CA GLY A 203 -11.75 -6.69 8.72
C GLY A 203 -12.89 -6.35 9.68
N ASP A 204 -13.48 -5.18 9.47
CA ASP A 204 -14.78 -4.81 10.04
C ASP A 204 -15.94 -5.43 9.24
N LEU A 205 -15.74 -5.71 7.94
CA LEU A 205 -16.76 -6.27 7.03
C LEU A 205 -16.40 -7.65 6.50
N SER A 206 -15.11 -7.96 6.36
CA SER A 206 -14.60 -9.21 5.81
C SER A 206 -13.81 -10.02 6.84
N GLU A 207 -13.93 -11.35 6.74
CA GLU A 207 -13.15 -12.30 7.52
C GLU A 207 -12.40 -13.25 6.57
N PRO A 208 -11.16 -13.66 6.90
CA PRO A 208 -10.38 -14.54 6.05
C PRO A 208 -11.02 -15.92 5.92
N LEU A 209 -11.13 -16.41 4.69
CA LEU A 209 -11.55 -17.79 4.46
C LEU A 209 -10.36 -18.73 4.68
N ALA A 210 -10.51 -19.66 5.62
CA ALA A 210 -9.45 -20.61 5.94
C ALA A 210 -9.35 -21.73 4.88
N VAL A 211 -8.12 -21.97 4.39
CA VAL A 211 -7.80 -23.05 3.44
C VAL A 211 -6.68 -23.90 4.03
N SER A 212 -6.90 -25.21 4.15
CA SER A 212 -5.85 -26.11 4.64
C SER A 212 -4.77 -26.31 3.59
N PRO A 213 -3.49 -26.12 3.92
CA PRO A 213 -2.41 -26.39 2.96
C PRO A 213 -2.13 -27.91 2.79
N TRP A 214 -2.76 -28.79 3.58
CA TRP A 214 -2.64 -30.25 3.43
C TRP A 214 -3.71 -30.86 2.53
N TYR A 215 -4.95 -30.40 2.68
CA TYR A 215 -6.10 -31.03 2.03
C TYR A 215 -7.01 -30.01 1.31
N GLY A 216 -6.64 -28.72 1.31
CA GLY A 216 -7.39 -27.67 0.64
C GLY A 216 -8.66 -27.29 1.38
N VAL A 217 -9.75 -27.24 0.62
CA VAL A 217 -11.08 -26.89 1.12
C VAL A 217 -11.87 -28.17 1.39
N SER A 218 -12.06 -28.46 2.67
CA SER A 218 -12.89 -29.60 3.10
C SER A 218 -14.37 -29.25 3.06
N LYS A 219 -15.21 -30.28 2.84
CA LYS A 219 -16.65 -30.15 3.13
C LYS A 219 -16.84 -30.04 4.64
N PHE A 220 -17.96 -29.45 5.04
CA PHE A 220 -18.49 -29.73 6.38
C PHE A 220 -18.88 -31.21 6.43
N ASP A 221 -18.22 -31.98 7.29
CA ASP A 221 -18.57 -33.37 7.53
C ASP A 221 -20.07 -33.47 7.86
N PHE A 222 -20.76 -34.45 7.26
CA PHE A 222 -22.20 -34.71 7.43
C PHE A 222 -23.18 -33.67 6.84
N TYR A 223 -22.70 -32.55 6.28
CA TYR A 223 -23.55 -31.58 5.56
C TYR A 223 -23.75 -31.93 4.08
N ASP A 224 -22.87 -32.75 3.51
CA ASP A 224 -22.88 -33.07 2.08
C ASP A 224 -24.18 -33.78 1.64
N GLU A 225 -24.84 -33.25 0.62
CA GLU A 225 -26.06 -33.84 0.05
C GLU A 225 -25.78 -35.26 -0.46
N THR A 226 -24.58 -35.51 -1.01
CA THR A 226 -24.22 -36.83 -1.53
C THR A 226 -24.01 -37.90 -0.45
N ASP A 227 -23.72 -37.51 0.80
CA ASP A 227 -23.55 -38.43 1.91
C ASP A 227 -24.88 -38.79 2.60
N SER A 228 -25.82 -37.83 2.69
CA SER A 228 -27.20 -38.08 3.10
C SER A 228 -28.10 -36.88 2.82
N PRO A 229 -28.98 -36.96 1.80
CA PRO A 229 -29.94 -35.91 1.48
C PRO A 229 -30.84 -35.53 2.67
N ALA A 230 -31.21 -36.52 3.49
CA ALA A 230 -32.04 -36.31 4.68
C ALA A 230 -31.32 -35.48 5.76
N ARG A 231 -30.01 -35.72 5.99
CA ARG A 231 -29.22 -34.91 6.93
C ARG A 231 -29.02 -33.50 6.40
N HIS A 232 -28.67 -33.36 5.12
CA HIS A 232 -28.53 -32.06 4.47
C HIS A 232 -29.81 -31.21 4.62
N SER A 233 -30.97 -31.78 4.29
CA SER A 233 -32.26 -31.10 4.45
C SER A 233 -32.58 -30.75 5.90
N THR A 234 -32.30 -31.66 6.85
CA THR A 234 -32.49 -31.39 8.29
C THR A 234 -31.62 -30.23 8.75
N TRP A 235 -30.37 -30.17 8.31
CA TRP A 235 -29.45 -29.09 8.65
C TRP A 235 -29.91 -27.74 8.08
N GLN A 236 -30.35 -27.72 6.82
CA GLN A 236 -30.93 -26.52 6.21
C GLN A 236 -32.16 -26.03 6.98
N GLN A 237 -33.06 -26.94 7.37
CA GLN A 237 -34.22 -26.62 8.19
C GLN A 237 -33.80 -26.05 9.55
N MET A 238 -32.78 -26.64 10.21
CA MET A 238 -32.26 -26.16 11.48
C MET A 238 -31.66 -24.76 11.34
N LEU A 239 -30.88 -24.48 10.30
CA LEU A 239 -30.32 -23.14 10.06
C LEU A 239 -31.42 -22.10 9.81
N ALA A 240 -32.48 -22.47 9.08
CA ALA A 240 -33.61 -21.60 8.76
C ALA A 240 -34.54 -21.29 9.97
N ILE A 241 -34.36 -21.93 11.13
CA ILE A 241 -35.16 -21.64 12.33
C ILE A 241 -34.92 -20.17 12.74
N SER A 242 -35.99 -19.38 12.78
CA SER A 242 -35.93 -18.03 13.36
C SER A 242 -35.59 -18.11 14.85
N ARG A 243 -34.54 -17.40 15.28
CA ARG A 243 -34.03 -17.40 16.65
C ARG A 243 -34.13 -16.01 17.23
N ASN A 244 -34.71 -15.89 18.43
CA ASN A 244 -34.81 -14.60 19.12
C ASN A 244 -33.52 -14.20 19.85
N HIS A 245 -32.60 -15.14 20.08
CA HIS A 245 -31.35 -14.87 20.79
C HIS A 245 -30.23 -14.50 19.81
N ILE A 246 -29.54 -13.38 20.05
CA ILE A 246 -28.50 -12.84 19.15
C ILE A 246 -27.40 -13.86 18.84
N LEU A 247 -26.89 -14.58 19.84
CA LEU A 247 -25.89 -15.64 19.61
C LEU A 247 -26.40 -16.78 18.73
N GLY A 248 -27.67 -17.16 18.88
CA GLY A 248 -28.27 -18.20 18.05
C GLY A 248 -28.45 -17.74 16.61
N SER A 249 -28.89 -16.50 16.41
CA SER A 249 -29.03 -15.88 15.09
C SER A 249 -27.66 -15.72 14.41
N HIS A 250 -26.65 -15.25 15.14
CA HIS A 250 -25.30 -15.07 14.62
C HIS A 250 -24.67 -16.41 14.25
N LEU A 251 -24.75 -17.44 15.10
CA LEU A 251 -24.26 -18.79 14.79
C LEU A 251 -24.91 -19.37 13.52
N ALA A 252 -26.22 -19.16 13.35
CA ALA A 252 -26.93 -19.62 12.16
C ALA A 252 -26.45 -18.89 10.90
N SER A 253 -26.27 -17.57 10.96
CA SER A 253 -25.75 -16.77 9.85
C SER A 253 -24.33 -17.20 9.48
N THR A 254 -23.40 -17.20 10.43
CA THR A 254 -21.99 -17.54 10.17
C THR A 254 -21.82 -18.96 9.65
N THR A 255 -22.64 -19.90 10.12
CA THR A 255 -22.64 -21.28 9.59
C THR A 255 -23.15 -21.33 8.14
N THR A 256 -24.24 -20.63 7.82
CA THR A 256 -24.76 -20.53 6.44
C THR A 256 -23.75 -19.88 5.51
N ASP A 257 -23.11 -18.79 5.95
CA ASP A 257 -22.11 -18.05 5.18
C ASP A 257 -20.87 -18.92 4.92
N ALA A 258 -20.39 -19.63 5.95
CA ALA A 258 -19.28 -20.57 5.81
C ALA A 258 -19.59 -21.69 4.80
N ILE A 259 -20.78 -22.29 4.88
CA ILE A 259 -21.22 -23.32 3.91
C ILE A 259 -21.21 -22.77 2.48
N THR A 260 -21.78 -21.58 2.29
CA THR A 260 -21.91 -20.95 0.98
C THR A 260 -20.54 -20.60 0.39
N ARG A 261 -19.66 -19.99 1.18
CA ARG A 261 -18.29 -19.62 0.78
C ARG A 261 -17.44 -20.85 0.46
N LEU A 262 -17.46 -21.87 1.32
CA LEU A 262 -16.72 -23.11 1.08
C LEU A 262 -17.23 -23.83 -0.18
N GLY A 263 -18.54 -23.85 -0.40
CA GLY A 263 -19.15 -24.38 -1.62
C GLY A 263 -18.68 -23.65 -2.88
N ALA A 264 -18.65 -22.32 -2.86
CA ALA A 264 -18.23 -21.49 -3.98
C ALA A 264 -16.74 -21.67 -4.33
N LEU A 265 -15.87 -21.94 -3.34
CA LEU A 265 -14.43 -22.11 -3.56
C LEU A 265 -14.05 -23.54 -3.96
N ARG A 266 -14.68 -24.54 -3.34
CA ARG A 266 -14.16 -25.92 -3.29
C ARG A 266 -13.99 -26.56 -4.66
N ASP A 267 -14.98 -26.48 -5.51
CA ASP A 267 -14.94 -27.16 -6.81
C ASP A 267 -13.88 -26.53 -7.72
N ALA A 268 -13.72 -25.21 -7.68
CA ALA A 268 -12.64 -24.53 -8.39
C ALA A 268 -11.26 -24.95 -7.83
N TYR A 269 -11.11 -25.04 -6.50
CA TYR A 269 -9.85 -25.42 -5.86
C TYR A 269 -9.43 -26.88 -6.13
N LEU A 270 -10.39 -27.81 -6.17
CA LEU A 270 -10.12 -29.21 -6.48
C LEU A 270 -9.76 -29.41 -7.95
N ASN A 271 -10.29 -28.58 -8.84
CA ASN A 271 -10.00 -28.59 -10.28
C ASN A 271 -8.91 -27.58 -10.70
N SER A 272 -8.21 -26.98 -9.74
CA SER A 272 -7.09 -26.07 -10.03
C SER A 272 -6.02 -26.77 -10.86
N PRO A 273 -5.31 -26.06 -11.75
CA PRO A 273 -4.22 -26.65 -12.52
C PRO A 273 -3.12 -27.22 -11.62
N THR A 274 -2.48 -28.30 -12.07
CA THR A 274 -1.32 -28.88 -11.39
C THR A 274 -0.07 -28.06 -11.70
N LEU A 275 0.48 -27.43 -10.67
CA LEU A 275 1.76 -26.72 -10.76
C LEU A 275 2.92 -27.71 -10.87
N GLN A 276 3.84 -27.47 -11.79
CA GLN A 276 5.01 -28.32 -12.06
C GLN A 276 6.24 -27.88 -11.26
N THR A 277 6.28 -26.62 -10.81
CA THR A 277 7.36 -26.08 -10.00
C THR A 277 7.59 -26.94 -8.74
N PRO A 278 8.80 -27.48 -8.55
CA PRO A 278 9.13 -28.25 -7.35
C PRO A 278 9.01 -27.42 -6.08
N TYR A 279 8.55 -28.03 -5.00
CA TYR A 279 8.54 -27.44 -3.65
C TYR A 279 8.83 -28.52 -2.60
N ASN A 280 9.13 -28.12 -1.37
CA ASN A 280 9.37 -29.05 -0.27
C ASN A 280 8.04 -29.42 0.44
N PRO A 281 7.46 -30.62 0.23
CA PRO A 281 6.23 -31.00 0.90
C PRO A 281 6.42 -31.33 2.39
N ASN A 282 7.63 -31.33 2.94
CA ASN A 282 7.84 -31.52 4.38
C ASN A 282 7.90 -30.19 5.14
N SER A 283 8.07 -29.07 4.43
CA SER A 283 7.97 -27.73 5.00
C SER A 283 6.50 -27.30 5.06
N LYS A 284 6.07 -26.80 6.23
CA LYS A 284 4.73 -26.25 6.40
C LYS A 284 4.56 -24.99 5.57
N LEU A 285 5.54 -24.08 5.61
CA LEU A 285 5.51 -22.84 4.85
C LEU A 285 5.46 -23.09 3.34
N SER A 286 6.24 -24.06 2.84
CA SER A 286 6.22 -24.44 1.43
C SER A 286 4.86 -24.98 0.99
N ARG A 287 4.15 -25.74 1.84
CA ARG A 287 2.77 -26.20 1.54
C ARG A 287 1.78 -25.05 1.55
N GLU A 288 1.92 -24.12 2.49
CA GLU A 288 1.10 -22.91 2.56
C GLU A 288 1.26 -22.10 1.27
N LEU A 289 2.47 -21.72 0.89
CA LEU A 289 2.72 -20.96 -0.33
C LEU A 289 2.30 -21.72 -1.61
N HIS A 290 2.47 -23.04 -1.66
CA HIS A 290 1.95 -23.83 -2.78
C HIS A 290 0.42 -23.76 -2.87
N ALA A 291 -0.30 -23.82 -1.73
CA ALA A 291 -1.75 -23.66 -1.72
C ALA A 291 -2.20 -22.23 -2.05
N VAL A 292 -1.42 -21.19 -1.70
CA VAL A 292 -1.63 -19.82 -2.20
C VAL A 292 -1.53 -19.79 -3.72
N ALA A 293 -0.48 -20.36 -4.31
CA ALA A 293 -0.30 -20.39 -5.76
C ALA A 293 -1.49 -21.09 -6.46
N LYS A 294 -2.02 -22.17 -5.89
CA LYS A 294 -3.24 -22.82 -6.36
C LYS A 294 -4.48 -21.92 -6.32
N LEU A 295 -4.65 -21.11 -5.28
CA LEU A 295 -5.76 -20.14 -5.17
C LEU A 295 -5.63 -19.03 -6.21
N ILE A 296 -4.42 -18.50 -6.41
CA ILE A 296 -4.13 -17.51 -7.46
C ILE A 296 -4.38 -18.10 -8.86
N ALA A 297 -4.05 -19.38 -9.08
CA ALA A 297 -4.26 -20.04 -10.37
C ALA A 297 -5.73 -20.08 -10.81
N ILE A 298 -6.68 -20.04 -9.87
CA ILE A 298 -8.12 -20.10 -10.14
C ILE A 298 -8.84 -18.76 -9.97
N ARG A 299 -8.10 -17.67 -9.74
CA ARG A 299 -8.62 -16.31 -9.51
C ARG A 299 -9.68 -15.85 -10.52
N GLN A 300 -9.47 -16.15 -11.80
CA GLN A 300 -10.39 -15.78 -12.88
C GLN A 300 -11.71 -16.55 -12.76
N THR A 301 -11.65 -17.86 -12.51
CA THR A 301 -12.83 -18.70 -12.24
C THR A 301 -13.60 -18.22 -11.02
N LEU A 302 -12.87 -17.75 -10.00
CA LEU A 302 -13.46 -17.22 -8.78
C LEU A 302 -13.94 -15.77 -8.91
N GLY A 303 -13.65 -15.06 -10.00
CA GLY A 303 -14.00 -13.65 -10.15
C GLY A 303 -13.24 -12.71 -9.20
N LEU A 304 -12.06 -13.12 -8.72
CA LEU A 304 -11.23 -12.38 -7.78
C LEU A 304 -10.08 -11.65 -8.49
N LYS A 305 -10.07 -10.33 -8.36
CA LYS A 305 -9.07 -9.39 -8.88
C LYS A 305 -8.13 -8.88 -7.79
N ARG A 306 -8.61 -8.73 -6.55
CA ARG A 306 -7.79 -8.38 -5.38
C ARG A 306 -7.85 -9.52 -4.38
N GLN A 307 -6.69 -10.08 -4.07
CA GLN A 307 -6.57 -11.18 -3.13
C GLN A 307 -5.50 -10.91 -2.06
N ILE A 308 -5.80 -11.29 -0.82
CA ILE A 308 -4.90 -11.12 0.32
C ILE A 308 -4.71 -12.48 0.98
N PHE A 309 -3.46 -12.89 1.17
CA PHE A 309 -3.09 -14.19 1.71
C PHE A 309 -2.22 -14.04 2.95
N PHE A 310 -2.45 -14.89 3.95
CA PHE A 310 -1.59 -14.99 5.11
C PHE A 310 -1.06 -16.42 5.25
N VAL A 311 0.26 -16.51 5.36
CA VAL A 311 1.02 -17.71 5.66
C VAL A 311 2.01 -17.36 6.77
N ALA A 312 2.49 -18.37 7.50
CA ALA A 312 3.44 -18.08 8.57
C ALA A 312 4.38 -19.23 8.90
N ILE A 313 5.51 -18.85 9.46
CA ILE A 313 6.52 -19.74 10.00
C ILE A 313 6.91 -19.22 11.39
N GLY A 314 7.02 -20.13 12.36
CA GLY A 314 7.45 -19.80 13.71
C GLY A 314 8.83 -20.39 14.02
N GLY A 315 9.27 -20.17 15.27
CA GLY A 315 10.55 -20.67 15.77
C GLY A 315 11.68 -19.66 15.71
N PHE A 316 11.37 -18.37 15.57
CA PHE A 316 12.35 -17.28 15.61
C PHE A 316 12.65 -16.80 17.04
N ASP A 317 11.92 -17.30 18.05
CA ASP A 317 12.15 -16.95 19.47
C ASP A 317 13.35 -17.67 20.07
N THR A 318 14.53 -17.38 19.55
CA THR A 318 15.78 -18.07 19.87
C THR A 318 16.52 -17.39 21.02
N HIS A 319 16.22 -17.79 22.25
CA HIS A 319 17.00 -17.44 23.46
C HIS A 319 18.19 -18.37 23.69
N SER A 320 18.31 -19.45 22.91
CA SER A 320 19.42 -20.40 22.91
C SER A 320 19.54 -21.07 21.54
N GLU A 321 20.67 -21.72 21.27
CA GLU A 321 20.95 -22.49 20.03
C GLU A 321 20.66 -21.71 18.73
N GLN A 322 20.84 -20.38 18.75
CA GLN A 322 20.37 -19.51 17.67
C GLN A 322 21.00 -19.83 16.32
N LEU A 323 22.30 -20.10 16.26
CA LEU A 323 22.97 -20.44 15.00
C LEU A 323 22.39 -21.70 14.32
N THR A 324 21.87 -22.64 15.10
CA THR A 324 21.25 -23.85 14.57
C THR A 324 19.81 -23.57 14.18
N ILE A 325 18.99 -23.12 15.13
CA ILE A 325 17.55 -22.97 14.94
C ILE A 325 17.25 -21.90 13.88
N HIS A 326 17.90 -20.74 13.95
CA HIS A 326 17.68 -19.65 13.00
C HIS A 326 18.10 -20.06 11.59
N SER A 327 19.24 -20.74 11.45
CA SER A 327 19.71 -21.27 10.15
C SER A 327 18.69 -22.22 9.51
N GLU A 328 18.08 -23.12 10.30
CA GLU A 328 17.02 -24.02 9.82
C GLU A 328 15.75 -23.26 9.42
N ARG A 329 15.32 -22.25 10.20
CA ARG A 329 14.16 -21.43 9.85
C ARG A 329 14.40 -20.61 8.59
N LEU A 330 15.59 -20.03 8.43
CA LEU A 330 15.99 -19.28 7.24
C LEU A 330 16.08 -20.19 6.00
N ALA A 331 16.59 -21.41 6.12
CA ALA A 331 16.61 -22.37 5.01
C ALA A 331 15.18 -22.76 4.56
N GLU A 332 14.25 -22.92 5.52
CA GLU A 332 12.84 -23.17 5.21
C GLU A 332 12.20 -21.96 4.51
N LEU A 333 12.46 -20.74 5.01
CA LEU A 333 11.98 -19.50 4.41
C LEU A 333 12.52 -19.34 2.97
N ASP A 334 13.83 -19.49 2.77
CA ASP A 334 14.51 -19.30 1.49
C ASP A 334 13.97 -20.25 0.40
N SER A 335 13.91 -21.55 0.72
CA SER A 335 13.40 -22.55 -0.21
C SER A 335 11.91 -22.36 -0.54
N ALA A 336 11.10 -21.92 0.42
CA ALA A 336 9.68 -21.69 0.23
C ALA A 336 9.41 -20.43 -0.62
N LEU A 337 10.13 -19.31 -0.36
CA LEU A 337 10.03 -18.09 -1.16
C LEU A 337 10.46 -18.33 -2.62
N GLN A 338 11.59 -19.02 -2.83
CA GLN A 338 12.06 -19.34 -4.17
C GLN A 338 11.06 -20.20 -4.95
N SER A 339 10.52 -21.25 -4.33
CA SER A 339 9.55 -22.14 -4.98
C SER A 339 8.26 -21.37 -5.30
N PHE A 340 7.80 -20.51 -4.40
CA PHE A 340 6.60 -19.70 -4.62
C PHE A 340 6.78 -18.71 -5.77
N TYR A 341 7.91 -18.00 -5.83
CA TYR A 341 8.21 -17.09 -6.92
C TYR A 341 8.27 -17.83 -8.28
N GLN A 342 8.85 -19.03 -8.33
CA GLN A 342 8.82 -19.83 -9.56
C GLN A 342 7.40 -20.26 -9.96
N MET A 343 6.51 -20.52 -8.99
CA MET A 343 5.10 -20.80 -9.27
C MET A 343 4.37 -19.57 -9.82
N THR A 344 4.68 -18.36 -9.36
CA THR A 344 4.09 -17.14 -9.93
C THR A 344 4.56 -16.92 -11.37
N GLN A 345 5.83 -17.23 -11.67
CA GLN A 345 6.34 -17.24 -13.05
C GLN A 345 5.67 -18.31 -13.92
N GLU A 346 5.49 -19.53 -13.40
CA GLU A 346 4.77 -20.61 -14.10
C GLU A 346 3.34 -20.20 -14.46
N LEU A 347 2.70 -19.42 -13.58
CA LEU A 347 1.34 -18.90 -13.76
C LEU A 347 1.28 -17.62 -14.61
N GLY A 348 2.42 -16.99 -14.93
CA GLY A 348 2.50 -15.71 -15.64
C GLY A 348 1.87 -14.56 -14.86
N VAL A 349 2.10 -14.51 -13.55
CA VAL A 349 1.51 -13.51 -12.63
C VAL A 349 2.54 -12.86 -11.71
N GLU A 350 3.83 -13.10 -11.94
CA GLU A 350 4.92 -12.62 -11.10
C GLU A 350 4.90 -11.11 -10.86
N ASP A 351 4.46 -10.31 -11.84
CA ASP A 351 4.37 -8.84 -11.75
C ASP A 351 3.09 -8.37 -11.04
N THR A 352 2.16 -9.29 -10.74
CA THR A 352 0.88 -9.02 -10.07
C THR A 352 0.75 -9.73 -8.72
N VAL A 353 1.84 -10.33 -8.22
CA VAL A 353 1.87 -11.01 -6.93
C VAL A 353 3.03 -10.48 -6.11
N THR A 354 2.73 -9.71 -5.07
CA THR A 354 3.72 -9.25 -4.10
C THR A 354 3.71 -10.16 -2.87
N THR A 355 4.87 -10.68 -2.52
CA THR A 355 5.11 -11.38 -1.26
C THR A 355 5.95 -10.52 -0.35
N PHE A 356 5.58 -10.41 0.92
CA PHE A 356 6.35 -9.65 1.89
C PHE A 356 6.53 -10.45 3.18
N THR A 357 7.65 -10.24 3.87
CA THR A 357 7.85 -10.79 5.21
C THR A 357 7.49 -9.78 6.29
N ALA A 358 7.09 -10.30 7.44
CA ALA A 358 6.73 -9.51 8.61
C ALA A 358 7.19 -10.22 9.87
N SER A 359 7.54 -9.49 10.91
CA SER A 359 7.80 -10.05 12.24
C SER A 359 7.34 -9.03 13.28
N GLU A 360 6.89 -9.49 14.43
CA GLU A 360 6.37 -8.59 15.47
C GLU A 360 7.41 -7.57 15.95
N PHE A 361 8.69 -7.92 15.87
CA PHE A 361 9.84 -7.10 16.18
C PHE A 361 11.13 -7.75 15.66
N GLY A 362 12.28 -7.11 15.86
CA GLY A 362 13.61 -7.71 15.66
C GLY A 362 14.22 -8.33 16.92
N ARG A 363 15.40 -8.93 16.78
CA ARG A 363 16.23 -9.43 17.90
C ARG A 363 17.35 -8.46 18.22
N SER A 364 17.85 -8.49 19.46
CA SER A 364 18.97 -7.62 19.86
C SER A 364 20.20 -7.90 19.01
N LEU A 365 20.95 -6.86 18.66
CA LEU A 365 22.26 -7.04 18.05
C LEU A 365 23.23 -7.70 19.06
N THR A 366 23.13 -7.36 20.34
CA THR A 366 23.89 -8.05 21.40
C THR A 366 23.38 -9.48 21.63
N ILE A 367 24.24 -10.30 22.23
CA ILE A 367 23.95 -11.71 22.52
C ILE A 367 23.56 -11.94 23.99
N ASN A 368 22.79 -12.99 24.21
CA ASN A 368 22.48 -13.55 25.52
C ASN A 368 22.81 -15.05 25.51
N GLY A 369 24.02 -15.42 25.95
CA GLY A 369 24.52 -16.80 25.88
C GLY A 369 24.80 -17.24 24.45
N ASP A 370 24.00 -18.16 23.94
CA ASP A 370 23.99 -18.63 22.55
C ASP A 370 22.66 -18.29 21.82
N GLY A 371 21.91 -17.32 22.35
CA GLY A 371 20.76 -16.70 21.69
C GLY A 371 20.73 -15.17 21.82
N THR A 372 19.58 -14.57 21.58
CA THR A 372 19.37 -13.11 21.59
C THR A 372 18.07 -12.72 22.29
N ASP A 373 18.07 -11.52 22.87
CA ASP A 373 16.90 -10.95 23.50
C ASP A 373 15.95 -10.32 22.47
N HIS A 374 14.74 -9.97 22.92
CA HIS A 374 13.78 -9.22 22.12
C HIS A 374 14.28 -7.79 21.89
N ALA A 375 14.05 -7.28 20.68
CA ALA A 375 14.34 -5.91 20.29
C ALA A 375 13.13 -5.30 19.57
N TRP A 376 13.36 -4.33 18.69
CA TRP A 376 12.29 -3.51 18.13
C TRP A 376 12.29 -3.51 16.61
N GLY A 377 13.16 -2.74 15.95
CA GLY A 377 13.25 -2.74 14.50
C GLY A 377 13.83 -4.03 13.91
N SER A 378 13.33 -4.44 12.74
CA SER A 378 13.73 -5.64 12.01
C SER A 378 13.83 -5.37 10.52
N HIS A 379 14.56 -6.20 9.77
CA HIS A 379 14.57 -6.14 8.31
C HIS A 379 13.46 -7.04 7.75
N ALA A 380 12.78 -6.55 6.71
CA ALA A 380 11.78 -7.29 5.95
C ALA A 380 12.25 -7.51 4.50
N LEU A 381 11.60 -8.45 3.81
CA LEU A 381 11.84 -8.77 2.41
C LEU A 381 10.57 -8.50 1.62
N ILE A 382 10.68 -7.86 0.45
CA ILE A 382 9.61 -7.70 -0.53
C ILE A 382 10.03 -8.41 -1.82
N MET A 383 9.15 -9.21 -2.41
CA MET A 383 9.44 -10.05 -3.57
C MET A 383 8.27 -10.06 -4.56
N GLY A 384 8.57 -9.98 -5.86
CA GLY A 384 7.57 -9.97 -6.94
C GLY A 384 6.80 -8.65 -7.05
N GLY A 385 5.71 -8.64 -7.83
CA GLY A 385 4.81 -7.49 -7.96
C GLY A 385 5.43 -6.25 -8.60
N ASP A 386 6.41 -6.43 -9.48
CA ASP A 386 7.26 -5.36 -10.04
C ASP A 386 8.03 -4.56 -8.98
N VAL A 387 8.50 -5.23 -7.93
CA VAL A 387 9.40 -4.65 -6.93
C VAL A 387 10.64 -4.03 -7.62
N ALA A 388 11.03 -2.84 -7.18
CA ALA A 388 12.31 -2.23 -7.48
C ALA A 388 13.42 -2.96 -6.68
N GLY A 389 13.69 -4.21 -7.07
CA GLY A 389 14.59 -5.12 -6.36
C GLY A 389 16.08 -4.81 -6.51
N GLY A 390 16.91 -5.64 -5.88
CA GLY A 390 18.37 -5.47 -5.91
C GLY A 390 18.87 -4.28 -5.11
N ARG A 391 18.02 -3.75 -4.21
CA ARG A 391 18.33 -2.60 -3.37
C ARG A 391 17.84 -2.78 -1.94
N ILE A 392 18.40 -1.95 -1.07
CA ILE A 392 17.94 -1.76 0.30
C ILE A 392 17.06 -0.51 0.31
N ILE A 393 15.85 -0.64 0.83
CA ILE A 393 14.89 0.44 1.03
C ILE A 393 15.01 0.90 2.48
N GLY A 394 15.21 2.20 2.68
CA GLY A 394 15.57 2.78 3.97
C GLY A 394 17.07 2.66 4.27
N GLU A 395 17.43 2.94 5.51
CA GLU A 395 18.82 2.97 5.97
C GLU A 395 19.12 1.76 6.86
N LEU A 396 20.25 1.08 6.63
CA LEU A 396 20.75 0.08 7.57
C LEU A 396 21.21 0.78 8.85
N PRO A 397 20.95 0.19 10.03
CA PRO A 397 21.50 0.72 11.28
C PRO A 397 23.04 0.63 11.24
N ALA A 398 23.73 1.55 11.92
CA ALA A 398 25.19 1.67 11.88
C ALA A 398 25.96 0.49 12.54
N TYR A 399 25.26 -0.56 13.02
CA TYR A 399 25.81 -1.69 13.79
C TYR A 399 26.74 -1.23 14.94
N GLU A 400 26.34 -0.15 15.61
CA GLU A 400 27.08 0.46 16.72
C GLU A 400 26.21 0.46 17.99
N LEU A 401 26.80 0.00 19.10
CA LEU A 401 26.14 0.07 20.42
C LEU A 401 26.21 1.47 20.98
N GLY A 402 25.10 1.97 21.50
CA GLY A 402 25.00 3.32 22.05
C GLY A 402 24.97 4.44 21.01
N GLY A 403 24.90 4.07 19.73
CA GLY A 403 24.72 5.01 18.62
C GLY A 403 23.34 5.70 18.65
N PRO A 404 23.07 6.63 17.72
CA PRO A 404 21.84 7.42 17.69
C PRO A 404 20.57 6.58 17.50
N ASP A 405 20.71 5.38 16.94
CA ASP A 405 19.59 4.48 16.64
C ASP A 405 19.45 3.36 17.66
N ASP A 406 20.34 3.23 18.63
CA ASP A 406 20.24 2.24 19.70
C ASP A 406 19.51 2.85 20.91
N VAL A 407 18.39 2.24 21.34
CA VAL A 407 17.56 2.76 22.43
C VAL A 407 18.39 3.06 23.68
N LYS A 408 19.37 2.20 23.99
CA LYS A 408 20.34 2.42 25.08
C LYS A 408 21.75 2.15 24.57
N ASP A 409 22.21 0.92 24.72
CA ASP A 409 23.56 0.42 24.41
C ASP A 409 23.55 -1.12 24.28
N ASP A 410 22.38 -1.70 24.02
CA ASP A 410 22.12 -3.14 24.01
C ASP A 410 21.72 -3.67 22.63
N GLY A 411 21.81 -2.83 21.59
CA GLY A 411 21.52 -3.23 20.23
C GLY A 411 20.03 -3.42 19.96
N ARG A 412 19.17 -2.70 20.67
CA ARG A 412 17.74 -2.61 20.40
C ARG A 412 17.50 -1.39 19.53
N PHE A 413 17.57 -1.59 18.21
CA PHE A 413 17.47 -0.48 17.28
C PHE A 413 16.05 0.10 17.19
N ILE A 414 15.98 1.43 17.25
CA ILE A 414 14.80 2.24 17.00
C ILE A 414 14.46 2.11 15.50
N PRO A 415 13.24 1.69 15.13
CA PRO A 415 12.85 1.62 13.73
C PRO A 415 12.97 2.99 13.05
N LYS A 416 13.30 2.99 11.77
CA LYS A 416 13.25 4.20 10.92
C LYS A 416 12.06 4.21 10.00
N ILE A 417 11.53 3.02 9.72
CA ILE A 417 10.33 2.82 8.92
C ILE A 417 9.26 2.28 9.87
N ALA A 418 8.11 2.97 9.93
CA ALA A 418 6.97 2.51 10.68
C ALA A 418 6.22 1.39 9.93
N THR A 419 5.59 0.48 10.67
CA THR A 419 4.64 -0.49 10.11
C THR A 419 3.56 0.19 9.26
N ASP A 420 3.11 1.39 9.63
CA ASP A 420 2.13 2.17 8.85
C ASP A 420 2.69 2.59 7.47
N GLN A 421 3.95 3.05 7.38
CA GLN A 421 4.57 3.41 6.09
C GLN A 421 4.80 2.16 5.22
N TYR A 422 5.23 1.07 5.86
CA TYR A 422 5.44 -0.23 5.22
C TYR A 422 4.12 -0.77 4.62
N GLY A 423 3.06 -0.79 5.42
CA GLY A 423 1.73 -1.22 5.00
C GLY A 423 1.11 -0.28 3.97
N ALA A 424 1.26 1.04 4.13
CA ALA A 424 0.71 2.03 3.20
C ALA A 424 1.31 1.89 1.79
N THR A 425 2.62 1.62 1.70
CA THR A 425 3.28 1.38 0.42
C THR A 425 2.72 0.13 -0.29
N LEU A 426 2.46 -0.95 0.47
CA LEU A 426 1.84 -2.18 -0.06
C LEU A 426 0.36 -1.98 -0.44
N ALA A 427 -0.37 -1.21 0.36
CA ALA A 427 -1.77 -0.92 0.14
C ALA A 427 -1.97 -0.03 -1.11
N ARG A 428 -1.08 0.95 -1.32
CA ARG A 428 -1.05 1.75 -2.54
C ARG A 428 -0.82 0.88 -3.77
N TRP A 429 0.09 -0.09 -3.69
CA TRP A 429 0.28 -1.07 -4.78
C TRP A 429 -0.98 -1.90 -5.05
N MET A 430 -1.78 -2.20 -4.03
CA MET A 430 -3.10 -2.83 -4.18
C MET A 430 -4.21 -1.87 -4.67
N ASP A 431 -3.85 -0.66 -5.09
CA ASP A 431 -4.68 0.41 -5.65
C ASP A 431 -5.51 1.21 -4.63
N LEU A 432 -5.19 1.16 -3.33
CA LEU A 432 -5.84 2.08 -2.38
C LEU A 432 -5.40 3.52 -2.66
N ASP A 433 -6.38 4.41 -2.78
CA ASP A 433 -6.13 5.84 -2.91
C ASP A 433 -5.62 6.47 -1.60
N ASP A 434 -5.07 7.67 -1.71
CA ASP A 434 -4.46 8.39 -0.58
C ASP A 434 -5.41 8.73 0.56
N SER A 435 -6.70 8.86 0.25
CA SER A 435 -7.73 9.17 1.23
C SER A 435 -8.07 7.94 2.08
N ASP A 436 -8.15 6.78 1.44
CA ASP A 436 -8.40 5.48 2.06
C ASP A 436 -7.16 4.94 2.79
N LEU A 437 -5.95 5.27 2.34
CA LEU A 437 -4.71 4.95 3.07
C LEU A 437 -4.73 5.52 4.50
N ASN A 438 -5.28 6.72 4.72
CA ASN A 438 -5.38 7.29 6.06
C ASN A 438 -6.45 6.60 6.94
N ALA A 439 -7.47 6.00 6.32
CA ALA A 439 -8.45 5.19 7.04
C ALA A 439 -7.84 3.84 7.47
N VAL A 440 -6.97 3.26 6.65
CA VAL A 440 -6.25 2.02 6.97
C VAL A 440 -5.10 2.27 7.96
N PHE A 441 -4.35 3.35 7.81
CA PHE A 441 -3.13 3.66 8.58
C PHE A 441 -3.25 5.01 9.29
N PRO A 442 -3.81 5.05 10.51
CA PRO A 442 -4.14 6.31 11.16
C PRO A 442 -2.92 7.10 11.64
N HIS A 443 -1.75 6.46 11.81
CA HIS A 443 -0.52 7.16 12.18
C HIS A 443 0.29 7.61 10.95
N LEU A 444 -0.12 7.26 9.72
CA LEU A 444 0.60 7.60 8.49
C LEU A 444 0.80 9.11 8.33
N ALA A 445 -0.17 9.92 8.79
CA ALA A 445 -0.10 11.38 8.76
C ALA A 445 1.04 11.98 9.62
N ASN A 446 1.63 11.21 10.54
CA ASN A 446 2.76 11.64 11.37
C ASN A 446 4.11 11.47 10.66
N PHE A 447 4.12 10.93 9.44
CA PHE A 447 5.33 10.68 8.66
C PHE A 447 5.33 11.51 7.37
N SER A 448 6.47 12.14 7.05
CA SER A 448 6.62 12.93 5.82
C SER A 448 6.73 12.06 4.57
N VAL A 449 7.16 10.80 4.72
CA VAL A 449 7.25 9.82 3.63
C VAL A 449 6.11 8.82 3.78
N ARG A 450 5.19 8.80 2.81
CA ARG A 450 4.02 7.88 2.80
C ARG A 450 4.23 6.67 1.90
N ASP A 451 5.04 6.84 0.85
CA ASP A 451 5.43 5.81 -0.10
C ASP A 451 6.95 5.58 0.01
N LEU A 452 7.34 4.35 0.30
CA LEU A 452 8.74 3.95 0.47
C LEU A 452 9.41 3.54 -0.86
N GLY A 453 8.68 3.56 -1.97
CA GLY A 453 9.18 3.23 -3.30
C GLY A 453 9.53 1.74 -3.42
N PHE A 454 8.63 0.84 -3.00
CA PHE A 454 8.88 -0.60 -3.10
C PHE A 454 8.90 -1.08 -4.55
N PHE A 455 8.12 -0.44 -5.40
CA PHE A 455 7.84 -0.89 -6.77
C PHE A 455 8.51 0.03 -7.78
N ASN A 456 8.79 -0.49 -8.97
CA ASN A 456 9.13 0.36 -10.11
C ASN A 456 7.86 1.16 -10.42
N SER A 457 7.80 2.43 -10.01
CA SER A 457 6.69 3.28 -10.42
C SER A 457 6.72 3.40 -11.94
N ALA A 458 5.56 3.31 -12.60
CA ALA A 458 5.42 4.02 -13.87
C ALA A 458 5.85 5.48 -13.60
N ALA A 459 6.69 6.05 -14.45
CA ALA A 459 7.20 7.40 -14.23
C ALA A 459 5.99 8.34 -14.00
N ASP A 460 6.07 9.17 -12.97
CA ASP A 460 5.12 10.23 -12.62
C ASP A 460 6.02 11.43 -12.34
N SER A 461 6.30 12.16 -13.40
CA SER A 461 7.39 13.13 -13.48
C SER A 461 7.06 14.42 -12.72
N ASP A 462 5.79 14.69 -12.41
CA ASP A 462 5.35 15.85 -11.65
C ASP A 462 4.69 15.51 -10.28
N ASN A 463 4.53 14.22 -9.96
CA ASN A 463 3.99 13.68 -8.71
C ASN A 463 2.56 14.12 -8.41
N ASP A 464 1.71 14.21 -9.43
CA ASP A 464 0.31 14.54 -9.26
C ASP A 464 -0.59 13.33 -8.95
N GLY A 465 -0.03 12.12 -9.00
CA GLY A 465 -0.73 10.86 -8.76
C GLY A 465 -1.25 10.16 -10.01
N VAL A 466 -1.01 10.73 -11.19
CA VAL A 466 -1.29 10.15 -12.50
C VAL A 466 0.05 9.77 -13.16
N PRO A 467 0.27 8.50 -13.55
CA PRO A 467 1.51 8.14 -14.24
C PRO A 467 1.67 8.84 -15.59
N ASP A 468 2.89 9.20 -16.01
CA ASP A 468 3.28 9.87 -17.27
C ASP A 468 2.60 9.30 -18.53
N GLN A 469 2.24 8.02 -18.54
CA GLN A 469 1.60 7.36 -19.68
C GLN A 469 0.08 7.58 -19.74
N LEU A 470 -0.52 8.00 -18.65
CA LEU A 470 -1.94 8.26 -18.45
C LEU A 470 -2.22 9.74 -18.13
N ASP A 471 -1.17 10.55 -18.00
CA ASP A 471 -1.21 11.95 -17.66
C ASP A 471 -1.28 12.84 -18.91
N ASN A 472 -2.30 13.68 -19.01
CA ASN A 472 -2.46 14.65 -20.08
C ASN A 472 -1.58 15.91 -19.91
N CYS A 473 -0.91 16.06 -18.76
CA CYS A 473 0.13 17.05 -18.49
C CYS A 473 1.35 16.46 -17.74
N PRO A 474 2.16 15.57 -18.36
CA PRO A 474 3.22 14.76 -17.71
C PRO A 474 4.31 15.48 -16.91
N THR A 475 4.34 16.81 -16.88
CA THR A 475 5.35 17.60 -16.17
C THR A 475 4.74 18.77 -15.40
N THR A 476 3.42 18.91 -15.40
CA THR A 476 2.68 19.99 -14.77
C THR A 476 1.50 19.42 -13.98
N SER A 477 1.71 19.31 -12.67
CA SER A 477 0.79 18.61 -11.77
C SER A 477 -0.67 19.03 -11.92
N ASN A 478 -1.54 18.09 -12.28
CA ASN A 478 -2.97 18.33 -12.55
C ASN A 478 -3.84 17.09 -12.26
N SER A 479 -3.84 16.62 -11.02
CA SER A 479 -4.54 15.39 -10.58
C SER A 479 -6.01 15.20 -10.99
N SER A 480 -6.73 16.27 -11.38
CA SER A 480 -8.09 16.18 -11.93
C SER A 480 -8.17 15.78 -13.40
N GLN A 481 -7.07 15.90 -14.15
CA GLN A 481 -6.96 15.63 -15.59
C GLN A 481 -8.04 16.37 -16.41
N ALA A 482 -8.28 17.63 -16.04
CA ALA A 482 -9.23 18.49 -16.76
C ALA A 482 -8.70 18.76 -18.18
N ASN A 483 -9.60 18.80 -19.14
CA ASN A 483 -9.33 18.90 -20.58
C ASN A 483 -10.65 19.36 -21.24
N ASN A 484 -10.83 20.67 -21.35
CA ASN A 484 -12.10 21.30 -21.71
C ASN A 484 -12.41 21.17 -23.22
N ASP A 485 -11.39 21.17 -24.07
CA ASP A 485 -11.52 21.06 -25.52
C ASP A 485 -11.48 19.61 -26.07
N GLY A 486 -11.06 18.65 -25.25
CA GLY A 486 -10.93 17.24 -25.59
C GLY A 486 -9.68 16.90 -26.40
N ASP A 487 -8.66 17.74 -26.41
CA ASP A 487 -7.43 17.55 -27.18
C ASP A 487 -6.38 16.69 -26.43
N ALA A 488 -5.12 16.66 -26.86
CA ALA A 488 -4.08 15.82 -26.23
C ALA A 488 -3.48 16.42 -24.94
N GLN A 489 -3.62 17.71 -24.70
CA GLN A 489 -3.12 18.43 -23.54
C GLN A 489 -4.24 18.59 -22.50
N GLY A 490 -3.90 18.67 -21.22
CA GLY A 490 -4.86 19.06 -20.19
C GLY A 490 -4.81 20.56 -19.93
N ASP A 491 -5.87 21.11 -19.35
CA ASP A 491 -6.01 22.56 -19.09
C ASP A 491 -4.82 23.16 -18.30
N ALA A 492 -4.11 22.34 -17.52
CA ALA A 492 -2.97 22.80 -16.72
C ALA A 492 -1.69 23.07 -17.55
N CYS A 493 -1.59 22.50 -18.74
CA CYS A 493 -0.43 22.58 -19.62
C CYS A 493 -0.78 22.95 -21.06
N ASP A 494 -2.06 23.17 -21.36
CA ASP A 494 -2.50 23.87 -22.56
C ASP A 494 -2.36 25.40 -22.39
N SER A 495 -2.44 26.13 -23.49
CA SER A 495 -2.37 27.59 -23.55
C SER A 495 -3.58 28.21 -24.25
N ASP A 496 -4.54 27.38 -24.68
CA ASP A 496 -5.78 27.70 -25.38
C ASP A 496 -6.81 26.62 -24.99
N ASP A 497 -7.32 26.68 -23.75
CA ASP A 497 -8.10 25.63 -23.05
C ASP A 497 -9.44 25.28 -23.74
N ASP A 498 -9.92 26.11 -24.65
CA ASP A 498 -11.15 25.89 -25.42
C ASP A 498 -10.92 25.82 -26.95
N ASN A 499 -9.65 25.85 -27.37
CA ASN A 499 -9.15 25.69 -28.73
C ASN A 499 -9.81 26.67 -29.72
N ASP A 500 -10.10 27.88 -29.24
CA ASP A 500 -10.85 28.88 -29.99
C ASP A 500 -9.95 29.78 -30.86
N GLY A 501 -8.64 29.76 -30.58
CA GLY A 501 -7.57 30.48 -31.24
C GLY A 501 -7.14 31.77 -30.54
N MET A 502 -7.72 32.10 -29.40
CA MET A 502 -7.22 33.04 -28.41
C MET A 502 -6.43 32.26 -27.34
N ASN A 503 -5.45 32.87 -26.69
CA ASN A 503 -4.68 32.18 -25.65
C ASN A 503 -5.14 32.61 -24.26
N ASP A 504 -5.12 31.70 -23.29
CA ASP A 504 -5.72 31.92 -21.97
C ASP A 504 -5.16 33.15 -21.25
N GLU A 505 -3.85 33.42 -21.44
CA GLU A 505 -3.18 34.61 -20.91
C GLU A 505 -3.78 35.91 -21.45
N TRP A 506 -4.11 35.96 -22.74
CA TRP A 506 -4.72 37.15 -23.37
C TRP A 506 -6.18 37.27 -22.98
N GLU A 507 -6.92 36.17 -22.96
CA GLU A 507 -8.33 36.15 -22.57
C GLU A 507 -8.51 36.63 -21.13
N THR A 508 -7.75 36.05 -20.21
CA THR A 508 -7.73 36.47 -18.81
C THR A 508 -7.34 37.94 -18.67
N ALA A 509 -6.36 38.42 -19.45
CA ALA A 509 -5.93 39.82 -19.43
C ALA A 509 -7.02 40.80 -19.90
N HIS A 510 -7.91 40.36 -20.79
CA HIS A 510 -9.01 41.16 -21.34
C HIS A 510 -10.39 40.80 -20.76
N GLY A 511 -10.46 39.93 -19.76
CA GLY A 511 -11.69 39.59 -19.03
C GLY A 511 -12.62 38.62 -19.74
N PHE A 512 -12.08 37.81 -20.65
CA PHE A 512 -12.75 36.69 -21.32
C PHE A 512 -12.56 35.39 -20.53
N ASP A 513 -13.36 34.36 -20.85
CA ASP A 513 -13.36 33.08 -20.14
C ASP A 513 -12.60 32.04 -20.97
N PRO A 514 -11.39 31.61 -20.57
CA PRO A 514 -10.57 30.66 -21.33
C PRO A 514 -11.21 29.29 -21.60
N PHE A 515 -12.37 29.03 -21.00
CA PHE A 515 -13.14 27.79 -21.18
C PHE A 515 -14.38 27.97 -22.08
N ASP A 516 -14.66 29.17 -22.64
CA ASP A 516 -15.84 29.49 -23.46
C ASP A 516 -15.51 29.97 -24.88
N ALA A 517 -15.34 29.00 -25.80
CA ALA A 517 -14.99 29.23 -27.20
C ALA A 517 -16.02 30.05 -28.02
N ALA A 518 -17.15 30.45 -27.41
CA ALA A 518 -18.11 31.34 -28.03
C ALA A 518 -17.61 32.80 -28.02
N ASP A 519 -16.80 33.18 -27.05
CA ASP A 519 -16.49 34.58 -26.79
C ASP A 519 -15.53 35.21 -27.82
N LYS A 520 -14.74 34.42 -28.57
CA LYS A 520 -14.01 34.90 -29.77
C LYS A 520 -14.84 35.67 -30.78
N ASN A 521 -16.15 35.43 -30.80
CA ASN A 521 -17.08 36.03 -31.76
C ASN A 521 -17.71 37.32 -31.23
N LEU A 522 -17.45 37.69 -29.98
CA LEU A 522 -17.92 38.95 -29.40
C LEU A 522 -17.11 40.12 -29.96
N ASP A 523 -17.74 41.30 -29.90
CA ASP A 523 -17.22 42.60 -30.32
C ASP A 523 -17.69 43.61 -29.25
N PRO A 524 -16.99 43.69 -28.10
CA PRO A 524 -17.45 44.44 -26.93
C PRO A 524 -17.53 45.95 -27.16
N ASP A 525 -16.62 46.50 -27.95
CA ASP A 525 -16.52 47.93 -28.24
C ASP A 525 -17.23 48.38 -29.54
N GLN A 526 -17.72 47.42 -30.33
CA GLN A 526 -18.50 47.60 -31.57
C GLN A 526 -17.73 48.34 -32.67
N ASP A 527 -16.42 48.11 -32.74
CA ASP A 527 -15.54 48.67 -33.75
C ASP A 527 -15.56 47.85 -35.07
N GLY A 528 -16.11 46.63 -35.02
CA GLY A 528 -16.27 45.71 -36.13
C GLY A 528 -15.21 44.60 -36.23
N PHE A 529 -14.29 44.51 -35.27
CA PHE A 529 -13.45 43.34 -35.05
C PHE A 529 -14.01 42.44 -33.94
N THR A 530 -13.84 41.14 -34.11
CA THR A 530 -14.15 40.19 -33.04
C THR A 530 -12.94 40.01 -32.13
N ASN A 531 -13.15 39.57 -30.89
CA ASN A 531 -12.06 39.30 -29.93
C ASN A 531 -10.89 38.50 -30.54
N LEU A 532 -11.17 37.45 -31.33
CA LEU A 532 -10.13 36.67 -32.03
C LEU A 532 -9.36 37.46 -33.10
N GLN A 533 -10.02 38.39 -33.78
CA GLN A 533 -9.33 39.27 -34.72
C GLN A 533 -8.41 40.21 -33.96
N GLU A 534 -8.88 40.72 -32.83
CA GLU A 534 -8.13 41.65 -31.99
C GLU A 534 -6.93 41.00 -31.31
N SER A 535 -7.06 39.79 -30.78
CA SER A 535 -5.94 39.02 -30.23
C SER A 535 -4.84 38.80 -31.28
N ARG A 536 -5.23 38.51 -32.52
CA ARG A 536 -4.31 38.36 -33.66
C ARG A 536 -3.66 39.67 -34.11
N PHE A 537 -4.34 40.79 -33.90
CA PHE A 537 -3.83 42.12 -34.25
C PHE A 537 -3.15 42.83 -33.06
N GLY A 538 -3.22 42.28 -31.85
CA GLY A 538 -2.78 42.92 -30.62
C GLY A 538 -3.49 44.25 -30.36
N SER A 539 -4.79 44.36 -30.68
CA SER A 539 -5.66 45.49 -30.26
C SER A 539 -6.31 45.22 -28.91
N ASP A 540 -6.88 46.26 -28.31
CA ASP A 540 -7.60 46.18 -27.04
C ASP A 540 -9.10 46.05 -27.32
N PRO A 541 -9.73 44.90 -27.00
CA PRO A 541 -11.10 44.58 -27.35
C PRO A 541 -12.18 45.37 -26.62
N HIS A 542 -11.77 46.29 -25.75
CA HIS A 542 -12.66 47.22 -25.07
C HIS A 542 -12.46 48.66 -25.53
N VAL A 543 -11.61 48.90 -26.54
CA VAL A 543 -11.20 50.24 -26.98
C VAL A 543 -11.35 50.41 -28.49
N PHE A 544 -12.43 51.11 -28.85
CA PHE A 544 -12.80 51.40 -30.25
C PHE A 544 -11.69 52.02 -31.12
N ASP A 545 -10.70 52.70 -30.52
CA ASP A 545 -9.52 53.29 -31.20
C ASP A 545 -8.29 53.04 -30.30
N THR A 546 -7.62 51.89 -30.51
CA THR A 546 -6.53 51.45 -29.63
C THR A 546 -5.26 52.26 -29.81
N ASP A 547 -5.01 52.81 -31.00
CA ASP A 547 -3.77 53.57 -31.29
C ASP A 547 -3.78 55.00 -30.73
N ASN A 548 -4.96 55.43 -30.26
CA ASN A 548 -5.16 56.64 -29.46
C ASN A 548 -4.63 57.90 -30.16
N ASP A 549 -4.61 57.89 -31.49
CA ASP A 549 -4.25 59.04 -32.30
C ASP A 549 -5.40 60.06 -32.43
N ASN A 550 -6.54 59.72 -31.81
CA ASN A 550 -7.68 60.58 -31.53
C ASN A 550 -8.41 61.01 -32.81
N ASN A 551 -8.37 60.15 -33.83
CA ASN A 551 -9.09 60.32 -35.08
C ASN A 551 -10.51 59.74 -35.02
N GLY A 552 -10.82 58.91 -34.00
CA GLY A 552 -12.11 58.25 -33.83
C GLY A 552 -12.44 57.27 -34.94
N ILE A 553 -11.43 56.72 -35.61
CA ILE A 553 -11.55 55.71 -36.64
C ILE A 553 -11.44 54.35 -35.93
N PRO A 554 -12.39 53.43 -36.14
CA PRO A 554 -12.31 52.08 -35.59
C PRO A 554 -11.02 51.37 -36.01
N ASP A 555 -10.48 50.49 -35.16
CA ASP A 555 -9.30 49.67 -35.48
C ASP A 555 -9.52 48.87 -36.77
N SER A 556 -10.76 48.45 -37.03
CA SER A 556 -11.17 47.77 -38.28
C SER A 556 -10.94 48.57 -39.57
N VAL A 557 -10.81 49.90 -39.47
CA VAL A 557 -10.63 50.81 -40.61
C VAL A 557 -9.27 51.49 -40.57
N ASP A 558 -8.65 51.65 -39.40
CA ASP A 558 -7.45 52.45 -39.23
C ASP A 558 -6.27 51.92 -40.05
N LYS A 559 -5.61 52.85 -40.75
CA LYS A 559 -4.43 52.56 -41.57
C LYS A 559 -3.11 52.75 -40.82
N ARG A 560 -3.11 53.43 -39.68
CA ARG A 560 -1.91 53.76 -38.91
C ARG A 560 -1.41 52.56 -38.10
N ARG A 561 -2.30 51.65 -37.68
CA ARG A 561 -1.92 50.28 -37.29
C ARG A 561 -1.37 49.40 -38.42
N ARG A 562 -1.73 49.63 -39.70
CA ARG A 562 -1.21 48.84 -40.86
C ARG A 562 0.30 48.96 -41.04
N GLY A 563 0.95 49.93 -40.39
CA GLY A 563 2.40 50.09 -40.41
C GLY A 563 3.16 49.09 -39.53
N ALA A 564 2.47 48.36 -38.64
CA ALA A 564 3.11 47.52 -37.62
C ALA A 564 2.82 46.01 -37.72
N LEU A 565 2.03 45.53 -38.69
CA LEU A 565 1.73 44.09 -38.87
C LEU A 565 1.99 43.61 -40.31
N PRO A 566 2.58 42.42 -40.54
CA PRO A 566 2.86 41.92 -41.87
C PRO A 566 1.58 41.48 -42.62
N ALA A 567 1.32 42.11 -43.75
CA ALA A 567 0.57 41.67 -44.93
C ALA A 567 -0.27 40.37 -44.85
N ILE A 568 -1.46 40.39 -44.23
CA ILE A 568 -2.54 39.40 -44.47
C ILE A 568 -3.92 40.06 -44.75
N ILE A 569 -4.10 41.36 -44.48
CA ILE A 569 -5.42 42.05 -44.55
C ILE A 569 -5.86 42.46 -45.99
N ASP A 570 -5.11 42.13 -47.05
CA ASP A 570 -5.57 42.40 -48.42
C ASP A 570 -6.61 41.37 -48.95
N LEU A 571 -6.88 40.30 -48.20
CA LEU A 571 -7.83 39.25 -48.61
C LEU A 571 -9.30 39.51 -48.20
N VAL A 572 -9.56 40.28 -47.14
CA VAL A 572 -10.93 40.49 -46.62
C VAL A 572 -11.62 41.71 -47.26
N LEU A 573 -10.88 42.77 -47.60
CA LEU A 573 -11.48 44.00 -48.13
C LEU A 573 -11.72 44.01 -49.64
N ASN A 574 -11.23 43.02 -50.39
CA ASN A 574 -11.37 42.94 -51.85
C ASN A 574 -12.61 42.17 -52.35
N GLN A 575 -13.56 41.78 -51.48
CA GLN A 575 -14.82 41.14 -51.91
C GLN A 575 -15.95 42.11 -52.33
N LYS A 576 -15.68 43.42 -52.48
CA LYS A 576 -16.61 44.33 -53.18
C LYS A 576 -16.07 44.64 -54.59
N GLY A 577 -16.52 43.83 -55.55
CA GLY A 577 -16.19 43.99 -56.96
C GLY A 577 -16.77 45.29 -57.58
N PRO A 578 -16.24 45.74 -58.73
CA PRO A 578 -16.88 46.76 -59.55
C PRO A 578 -17.49 46.14 -60.83
N GLY A 579 -18.79 46.39 -61.06
CA GLY A 579 -19.45 46.25 -62.37
C GLY A 579 -20.21 44.97 -62.61
#